data_AF-G4YNS9-F1
#
_entry.id   AF-G4YNS9-F1
#
_cell.length_a   1.000
_cell.length_b   1.000
_cell.length_c   1.000
_cell.angle_alpha   90.00
_cell.angle_beta   90.00
_cell.angle_gamma   90.00
#
_symmetry.space_group_name_H-M   'P 1'
#
loop_
_entity.id
_entity.type
_entity.pdbx_description
1 polymer ?
#
loop_
_entity_poly.entity_id
_entity_poly.type
_entity_poly.pdbx_seq_one_letter_code
_entity_poly.pdbx_strand_id
1 'polypeptide(L)'
;ETRREHQRFMERLKGRSAEDRARLHQEHAAYLAGTREADADFGDVQDPEPVPAAKRTTSRVALRPPVGKNVSYLRAQRQHVVQTQQAIAAKTIAGSGKKRLVARKMTGDEEDDDYYPEEDDDEDEDEEGD
;
A
#
# COMPACT_ATOMS: atom_id res chain seq x y z
N GLU A 1 10.13 10.76 -13.51
CA GLU A 1 10.51 9.43 -12.98
C GLU A 1 9.34 8.46 -13.11
N THR A 2 9.58 7.22 -13.57
CA THR A 2 8.57 6.15 -13.58
C THR A 2 8.61 5.34 -12.28
N ARG A 3 7.48 4.72 -11.89
CA ARG A 3 7.42 3.86 -10.68
C ARG A 3 8.50 2.78 -10.65
N ARG A 4 8.83 2.22 -11.82
CA ARG A 4 9.85 1.18 -11.97
C ARG A 4 11.26 1.72 -11.76
N GLU A 5 11.55 2.93 -12.24
CA GLU A 5 12.83 3.61 -11.99
C GLU A 5 13.01 3.86 -10.50
N HIS A 6 11.97 4.38 -9.85
CA HIS A 6 11.97 4.64 -8.42
C HIS A 6 12.25 3.39 -7.58
N GLN A 7 11.60 2.27 -7.90
CA GLN A 7 11.83 1.00 -7.20
C GLN A 7 13.28 0.53 -7.35
N ARG A 8 13.85 0.64 -8.56
CA ARG A 8 15.27 0.27 -8.80
C ARG A 8 16.22 1.17 -8.03
N PHE A 9 15.94 2.46 -7.97
CA PHE A 9 16.73 3.42 -7.19
C PHE A 9 16.70 3.04 -5.70
N MET A 10 15.52 2.76 -5.15
CA MET A 10 15.36 2.30 -3.77
C MET A 10 16.04 0.95 -3.50
N GLU A 11 16.05 0.03 -4.46
CA GLU A 11 16.78 -1.24 -4.35
C GLU A 11 18.29 -1.03 -4.30
N ARG A 12 18.85 -0.15 -5.15
CA ARG A 12 20.29 0.17 -5.14
C ARG A 12 20.75 0.88 -3.87
N LEU A 13 19.85 1.60 -3.20
CA LEU A 13 20.12 2.23 -1.91
C LEU A 13 20.17 1.22 -0.75
N LYS A 14 19.56 0.04 -0.89
CA LYS A 14 19.60 -0.99 0.15
C LYS A 14 21.03 -1.50 0.29
N GLY A 15 21.57 -1.40 1.50
CA GLY A 15 22.95 -1.81 1.82
C GLY A 15 23.99 -0.69 1.73
N ARG A 16 23.60 0.54 1.36
CA ARG A 16 24.48 1.73 1.43
C ARG A 16 24.44 2.38 2.82
N SER A 17 25.51 3.11 3.15
CA SER A 17 25.59 3.85 4.41
C SER A 17 24.50 4.94 4.48
N ALA A 18 24.19 5.44 5.68
CA ALA A 18 23.20 6.52 5.82
C ALA A 18 23.64 7.81 5.10
N GLU A 19 24.93 8.12 5.16
CA GLU A 19 25.55 9.27 4.50
C GLU A 19 25.48 9.12 2.97
N ASP A 20 25.84 7.95 2.44
CA ASP A 20 25.75 7.68 1.00
C ASP A 20 24.31 7.77 0.51
N ARG A 21 23.35 7.22 1.25
CA ARG A 21 21.94 7.31 0.88
C ARG A 21 21.47 8.76 0.78
N ALA A 22 21.83 9.60 1.76
CA ALA A 22 21.47 11.01 1.75
C ALA A 22 22.08 11.74 0.54
N ARG A 23 23.37 11.49 0.26
CA ARG A 23 24.06 12.03 -0.92
C ARG A 23 23.36 11.60 -2.21
N LEU A 24 23.12 10.30 -2.38
CA LEU A 24 22.48 9.73 -3.57
C LEU A 24 21.06 10.26 -3.79
N HIS A 25 20.27 10.41 -2.72
CA HIS A 25 18.94 11.04 -2.80
C HIS A 25 19.02 12.49 -3.28
N GLN A 26 19.97 13.27 -2.76
CA GLN A 26 20.16 14.66 -3.15
C GLN A 26 20.59 14.79 -4.61
N GLU A 27 21.52 13.95 -5.06
CA GLU A 27 21.97 13.92 -6.45
C GLU A 27 20.85 13.52 -7.41
N HIS A 28 20.08 12.49 -7.07
CA HIS A 28 18.93 12.04 -7.86
C HIS A 28 17.84 13.11 -7.93
N ALA A 29 17.57 13.80 -6.81
CA ALA A 29 16.63 14.91 -6.78
C ALA A 29 17.10 16.09 -7.64
N ALA A 30 18.40 16.42 -7.62
CA ALA A 30 18.99 17.45 -8.47
C ALA A 30 18.88 17.09 -9.96
N TYR A 31 19.10 15.81 -10.31
CA TYR A 31 18.90 15.31 -11.67
C TYR A 31 17.44 15.44 -12.12
N LEU A 32 16.48 15.02 -11.29
CA LEU A 32 15.05 15.17 -11.60
C LEU A 32 14.60 16.64 -11.68
N ALA A 33 15.24 17.53 -10.92
CA ALA A 33 15.02 18.97 -10.99
C ALA A 33 15.68 19.62 -12.22
N GLY A 34 16.51 18.87 -12.96
CA GLY A 34 17.27 19.38 -14.12
C GLY A 34 18.44 20.31 -13.75
N THR A 35 18.80 20.40 -12.47
CA THR A 35 19.96 21.20 -12.02
C THR A 35 21.28 20.45 -12.22
N ARG A 36 21.20 19.14 -12.44
CA ARG A 36 22.34 18.25 -12.71
C ARG A 36 22.07 17.42 -13.96
N GLU A 37 23.07 17.29 -14.82
CA GLU A 37 22.95 16.55 -16.10
C GLU A 37 22.98 15.03 -15.93
N ALA A 38 23.76 14.54 -14.96
CA ALA A 38 23.90 13.12 -14.66
C ALA A 38 23.13 12.73 -13.39
N ASP A 39 22.57 11.53 -13.38
CA ASP A 39 21.89 10.98 -12.22
C ASP A 39 22.87 10.70 -11.05
N ALA A 40 22.35 10.25 -9.91
CA ALA A 40 23.11 9.89 -8.72
C ALA A 40 24.20 8.84 -9.04
N ASP A 41 25.41 9.12 -8.58
CA ASP A 41 26.57 8.24 -8.79
C ASP A 41 26.75 7.28 -7.61
N PHE A 42 26.49 6.00 -7.87
CA PHE A 42 26.61 4.91 -6.89
C PHE A 42 28.05 4.39 -6.76
N GLY A 43 29.00 4.82 -7.61
CA GLY A 43 30.39 4.36 -7.61
C GLY A 43 30.56 2.90 -8.03
N ASP A 44 29.47 2.25 -8.47
CA ASP A 44 29.53 0.99 -9.18
C ASP A 44 30.05 1.33 -10.56
N VAL A 45 31.27 0.88 -10.90
CA VAL A 45 31.88 1.06 -12.22
C VAL A 45 30.78 0.86 -13.25
N GLN A 46 30.45 1.93 -13.99
CA GLN A 46 29.49 1.85 -15.08
C GLN A 46 29.86 0.62 -15.90
N ASP A 47 28.93 -0.35 -16.00
CA ASP A 47 28.97 -1.29 -17.10
C ASP A 47 29.20 -0.43 -18.36
N PRO A 48 30.22 -0.75 -19.17
CA PRO A 48 30.61 0.08 -20.30
C PRO A 48 29.39 0.34 -21.19
N GLU A 49 29.35 1.56 -21.75
CA GLU A 49 28.37 2.14 -22.67
C GLU A 49 27.37 1.17 -23.34
N PRO A 50 26.13 1.61 -23.59
CA PRO A 50 25.19 0.86 -24.40
C PRO A 50 25.80 0.60 -25.78
N VAL A 51 26.28 -0.63 -25.99
CA VAL A 51 26.61 -1.17 -27.31
C VAL A 51 25.51 -0.76 -28.29
N PRO A 52 25.84 -0.22 -29.48
CA PRO A 52 24.84 0.31 -30.40
C PRO A 52 23.82 -0.79 -30.61
N ALA A 53 22.56 -0.46 -30.33
CA ALA A 53 21.44 -1.37 -30.33
C ALA A 53 21.44 -2.18 -31.63
N ALA A 54 22.08 -3.35 -31.59
CA ALA A 54 21.90 -4.37 -32.60
C ALA A 54 20.40 -4.55 -32.64
N LYS A 55 19.79 -4.24 -33.79
CA LYS A 55 18.35 -4.29 -34.02
C LYS A 55 17.91 -5.67 -33.57
N ARG A 56 17.47 -5.77 -32.31
CA ARG A 56 16.82 -6.95 -31.78
C ARG A 56 15.55 -6.97 -32.57
N THR A 57 15.55 -7.74 -33.65
CA THR A 57 14.35 -8.18 -34.32
C THR A 57 13.58 -8.92 -33.24
N THR A 58 12.77 -8.17 -32.49
CA THR A 58 11.72 -8.74 -31.68
C THR A 58 10.73 -9.25 -32.71
N SER A 59 10.99 -10.44 -33.24
CA SER A 59 9.92 -11.27 -33.73
C SER A 59 9.02 -11.44 -32.52
N ARG A 60 8.02 -10.55 -32.40
CA ARG A 60 6.90 -10.73 -31.49
C ARG A 60 6.19 -11.96 -32.02
N VAL A 61 6.71 -13.13 -31.68
CA VAL A 61 5.90 -14.34 -31.67
C VAL A 61 4.79 -13.97 -30.71
N ALA A 62 3.59 -13.77 -31.24
CA ALA A 62 2.41 -13.60 -30.43
C ALA A 62 2.27 -14.89 -29.62
N LEU A 63 2.85 -14.88 -28.42
CA LEU A 63 2.75 -16.00 -27.50
C LEU A 63 1.28 -16.11 -27.17
N ARG A 64 0.67 -17.19 -27.66
CA ARG A 64 -0.70 -17.55 -27.28
C ARG A 64 -0.74 -17.52 -25.75
N PRO A 65 -1.76 -16.90 -25.13
CA PRO A 65 -1.86 -16.88 -23.68
C PRO A 65 -1.75 -18.33 -23.19
N PRO A 66 -0.97 -18.60 -22.13
CA PRO A 66 -0.77 -19.96 -21.66
C PRO A 66 -2.15 -20.56 -21.31
N VAL A 67 -2.60 -21.54 -22.09
CA VAL A 67 -3.86 -22.24 -21.86
C VAL A 67 -3.53 -23.53 -21.13
N GLY A 68 -4.01 -23.67 -19.89
CA GLY A 68 -3.79 -24.85 -19.09
C GLY A 68 -4.38 -24.73 -17.70
N LYS A 69 -4.55 -25.87 -17.02
CA LYS A 69 -5.15 -26.00 -15.69
C LYS A 69 -4.50 -25.09 -14.65
N ASN A 70 -3.19 -24.86 -14.77
CA ASN A 70 -2.43 -23.98 -13.87
C ASN A 70 -2.84 -22.50 -14.01
N VAL A 71 -3.22 -22.05 -15.21
CA VAL A 71 -3.60 -20.66 -15.45
C VAL A 71 -5.03 -20.39 -14.98
N SER A 72 -5.94 -21.34 -15.18
CA SER A 72 -7.28 -21.27 -14.57
C SER A 72 -7.20 -21.28 -13.04
N TYR A 73 -6.31 -22.09 -12.47
CA TYR A 73 -6.07 -22.13 -11.02
C TYR A 73 -5.55 -20.79 -10.49
N LEU A 74 -4.51 -20.21 -11.11
CA LEU A 74 -3.98 -18.89 -10.73
C LEU A 74 -5.02 -17.77 -10.88
N ARG A 75 -5.86 -17.83 -11.92
CA ARG A 75 -6.95 -16.86 -12.11
C ARG A 75 -8.01 -16.99 -11.02
N ALA A 76 -8.44 -18.22 -10.69
CA ALA A 76 -9.41 -18.49 -9.64
C ALA A 76 -8.87 -18.06 -8.26
N GLN A 77 -7.60 -18.35 -7.97
CA GLN A 77 -6.95 -17.93 -6.74
C GLN A 77 -6.92 -16.41 -6.60
N ARG A 78 -6.55 -15.68 -7.67
CA ARG A 78 -6.57 -14.20 -7.67
C ARG A 78 -7.98 -13.66 -7.44
N GLN A 79 -8.99 -14.26 -8.07
CA GLN A 79 -10.38 -13.85 -7.89
C GLN A 79 -10.84 -14.06 -6.44
N HIS A 80 -10.51 -15.21 -5.85
CA HIS A 80 -10.83 -15.50 -4.45
C HIS A 80 -10.21 -14.46 -3.50
N VAL A 81 -8.94 -14.10 -3.69
CA VAL A 81 -8.26 -13.07 -2.89
C VAL A 81 -8.92 -11.68 -3.02
N VAL A 82 -9.36 -11.31 -4.22
CA VAL A 82 -10.07 -10.03 -4.42
C VAL A 82 -11.43 -10.04 -3.73
N GLN A 83 -12.18 -11.14 -3.84
CA GLN A 83 -13.48 -11.27 -3.19
C GLN A 83 -13.39 -11.22 -1.66
N THR A 84 -12.38 -11.88 -1.06
CA THR A 84 -12.18 -11.83 0.39
C THR A 84 -11.83 -10.41 0.85
N GLN A 85 -10.98 -9.69 0.12
CA GLN A 85 -10.67 -8.28 0.43
C GLN A 85 -11.90 -7.38 0.34
N GLN A 86 -12.73 -7.56 -0.69
CA GLN A 86 -13.98 -6.80 -0.84
C GLN A 86 -14.97 -7.10 0.30
N ALA A 87 -15.10 -8.38 0.69
CA ALA A 87 -15.95 -8.77 1.82
C ALA A 87 -15.47 -8.18 3.14
N ILE A 88 -14.15 -8.16 3.38
CA ILE A 88 -13.56 -7.51 4.56
C ILE A 88 -13.82 -5.99 4.52
N ALA A 89 -13.58 -5.33 3.38
CA ALA A 89 -13.81 -3.90 3.23
C ALA A 89 -15.28 -3.50 3.40
N ALA A 90 -16.22 -4.31 2.90
CA ALA A 90 -17.65 -4.08 3.09
C ALA A 90 -18.03 -4.19 4.57
N LYS A 91 -17.46 -5.15 5.30
CA LYS A 91 -17.66 -5.30 6.75
C LYS A 91 -17.04 -4.15 7.55
N THR A 92 -15.90 -3.60 7.14
CA THR A 92 -15.24 -2.50 7.86
C THR A 92 -15.84 -1.12 7.52
N ILE A 93 -16.44 -0.93 6.35
CA ILE A 93 -17.16 0.31 5.99
C ILE A 93 -18.45 0.49 6.80
N ALA A 94 -19.09 -0.59 7.26
CA ALA A 94 -20.31 -0.52 8.07
C ALA A 94 -20.09 -0.04 9.52
N GLY A 95 -18.83 0.05 9.99
CA GLY A 95 -18.50 0.45 11.36
C GLY A 95 -18.05 1.89 11.55
N SER A 96 -17.85 2.67 10.47
CA SER A 96 -17.37 4.07 10.57
C SER A 96 -18.51 5.05 10.82
N GLY A 97 -19.35 4.75 11.81
CA GLY A 97 -20.26 5.72 12.40
C GLY A 97 -19.45 6.72 13.20
N LYS A 98 -19.24 7.92 12.67
CA LYS A 98 -18.66 9.05 13.40
C LYS A 98 -19.50 9.31 14.66
N LYS A 99 -19.12 8.77 15.82
CA LYS A 99 -19.65 9.28 17.10
C LYS A 99 -19.11 10.70 17.27
N ARG A 100 -19.98 11.68 17.06
CA ARG A 100 -19.68 13.08 17.36
C ARG A 100 -19.50 13.18 18.88
N LEU A 101 -18.27 13.39 19.33
CA LEU A 101 -18.03 13.88 20.69
C LEU A 101 -18.64 15.28 20.78
N VAL A 102 -19.80 15.39 21.42
CA VAL A 102 -20.40 16.67 21.76
C VAL A 102 -19.49 17.33 22.79
N ALA A 103 -18.80 18.39 22.39
CA ALA A 103 -18.04 19.23 23.30
C ALA A 103 -19.03 19.91 24.26
N ARG A 104 -19.15 19.39 25.49
CA ARG A 104 -19.85 20.08 26.58
C ARG A 104 -19.05 21.33 26.94
N LYS A 105 -19.57 22.48 26.53
CA LYS A 105 -19.15 23.79 27.04
C LYS A 105 -19.67 23.89 28.47
N MET A 106 -18.78 23.86 29.45
CA MET A 106 -19.12 24.29 30.82
C MET A 106 -19.42 25.79 30.76
N THR A 107 -20.70 26.12 30.80
CA THR A 107 -21.20 27.38 31.38
C THR A 107 -22.09 26.96 32.54
N GLY A 108 -21.81 27.53 33.70
CA GLY A 108 -22.41 27.10 34.96
C GLY A 108 -23.90 27.38 35.10
N ASP A 109 -24.32 27.22 36.34
CA ASP A 109 -25.64 27.46 36.92
C ASP A 109 -26.64 26.28 36.86
N GLU A 110 -26.73 25.63 38.03
CA GLU A 110 -27.95 25.22 38.76
C GLU A 110 -28.92 24.14 38.20
N GLU A 111 -29.16 23.17 39.10
CA GLU A 111 -30.36 22.32 39.32
C GLU A 111 -30.59 21.01 38.55
N ASP A 112 -30.79 19.96 39.37
CA ASP A 112 -31.58 18.72 39.23
C ASP A 112 -31.39 17.79 38.00
N ASP A 113 -30.98 16.55 38.28
CA ASP A 113 -31.91 15.40 38.27
C ASP A 113 -31.14 14.07 38.30
N ASP A 114 -31.63 13.20 39.17
CA ASP A 114 -31.12 11.89 39.53
C ASP A 114 -31.13 10.93 38.32
N TYR A 115 -29.97 10.47 37.86
CA TYR A 115 -29.88 9.36 36.92
C TYR A 115 -29.09 8.21 37.52
N TYR A 116 -29.81 7.24 38.07
CA TYR A 116 -29.31 5.92 38.40
C TYR A 116 -29.03 5.16 37.09
N PRO A 117 -27.83 4.60 36.88
CA PRO A 117 -27.66 3.61 35.82
C PRO A 117 -28.45 2.37 36.21
N GLU A 118 -29.52 2.06 35.48
CA GLU A 118 -30.11 0.72 35.48
C GLU A 118 -29.02 -0.23 34.95
N GLU A 119 -28.70 -1.23 35.78
CA GLU A 119 -27.97 -2.41 35.35
C GLU A 119 -28.89 -3.12 34.36
N ASP A 120 -28.60 -3.02 33.05
CA ASP A 120 -29.22 -3.88 32.05
C ASP A 120 -28.70 -5.31 32.31
N ASP A 121 -29.49 -5.98 33.14
CA ASP A 121 -29.52 -7.41 33.39
C ASP A 121 -30.24 -8.06 32.20
N ASP A 122 -29.50 -8.30 31.11
CA ASP A 122 -29.97 -9.16 30.03
C ASP A 122 -29.60 -10.62 30.37
N GLU A 123 -30.34 -11.17 31.33
CA GLU A 123 -30.60 -12.62 31.42
C GLU A 123 -31.39 -13.05 30.17
N ASP A 124 -30.70 -13.66 29.20
CA ASP A 124 -31.33 -14.56 28.23
C ASP A 124 -30.86 -15.99 28.54
N GLU A 125 -31.60 -16.63 29.47
CA GLU A 125 -31.65 -18.08 29.66
C GLU A 125 -32.62 -18.71 28.65
N ASP A 126 -32.10 -19.42 27.63
CA ASP A 126 -32.72 -20.55 26.88
C ASP A 126 -32.01 -20.73 25.51
N GLU A 127 -31.75 -21.90 24.93
CA GLU A 127 -32.36 -23.24 24.98
C GLU A 127 -31.34 -24.27 24.40
N GLU A 128 -31.41 -25.53 24.85
CA GLU A 128 -30.58 -26.64 24.38
C GLU A 128 -30.82 -27.08 22.92
N GLY A 129 -29.81 -27.72 22.29
CA GLY A 129 -30.05 -28.57 21.10
C GLY A 129 -28.80 -29.08 20.36
N ASP A 130 -28.16 -30.14 20.90
CA ASP A 130 -27.81 -31.45 20.25
C ASP A 130 -26.76 -32.22 21.07
#